data_AF-A0A3C1W9S8-F1
#
_entry.id   AF-A0A3C1W9S8-F1
#
_cell.length_a   1.000
_cell.length_b   1.000
_cell.length_c   1.000
_cell.angle_alpha   90.00
_cell.angle_beta   90.00
_cell.angle_gamma   90.00
#
_symmetry.space_group_name_H-M   'P 1'
#
loop_
_entity.id
_entity.type
_entity.pdbx_description
1 polymer ?
#
loop_
_entity_poly.entity_id
_entity_poly.type
_entity_poly.pdbx_seq_one_letter_code
_entity_poly.pdbx_strand_id
1 'polypeptide(L)'
;MQRLFLLDGMALAYRAHFALIRSPIYTSKGVNSSALYGFTNTILTILESEKPTHLAVAFDTRAPTPRHQIYPAYKANREEMPEDLAAALPSIKRLCKAFRIPILELDGYEADDIIGTLTSQAEKEGCFETFMVTPDKDFGQLVSEHCVMWKPGRKGKEREIIDLPALKELWQIENPDQVIDILGLMGDASDNIPGVPGVGEKTAKKLIAEWGSVDRILENTDSLKGKIQERII
;
A
#
# COMPACT_ATOMS: atom_id res chain seq x y z
N MET A 1 -23.66 -4.36 -6.32
CA MET A 1 -22.37 -4.72 -5.73
C MET A 1 -22.37 -4.39 -4.25
N GLN A 2 -21.79 -5.25 -3.42
CA GLN A 2 -21.45 -4.97 -2.03
C GLN A 2 -20.16 -4.12 -2.00
N ARG A 3 -20.07 -3.13 -1.11
CA ARG A 3 -18.91 -2.24 -1.04
C ARG A 3 -17.98 -2.66 0.10
N LEU A 4 -16.83 -3.20 -0.25
CA LEU A 4 -15.84 -3.74 0.68
C LEU A 4 -14.67 -2.76 0.84
N PHE A 5 -14.44 -2.27 2.05
CA PHE A 5 -13.32 -1.38 2.36
C PHE A 5 -12.27 -2.11 3.21
N LEU A 6 -11.06 -2.23 2.68
CA LEU A 6 -9.94 -2.89 3.34
C LEU A 6 -8.88 -1.84 3.66
N LEU A 7 -8.68 -1.55 4.94
CA LEU A 7 -7.81 -0.48 5.41
C LEU A 7 -6.44 -1.00 5.80
N ASP A 8 -5.39 -0.38 5.26
CA ASP A 8 -4.03 -0.52 5.75
C ASP A 8 -3.86 0.30 7.03
N GLY A 9 -3.94 -0.38 8.16
CA GLY A 9 -3.96 0.24 9.48
C GLY A 9 -2.69 0.99 9.81
N MET A 10 -1.53 0.42 9.47
CA MET A 10 -0.23 1.03 9.74
C MET A 10 -0.01 2.25 8.86
N ALA A 11 -0.24 2.15 7.54
CA ALA A 11 -0.05 3.28 6.63
C ALA A 11 -0.96 4.47 7.00
N LEU A 12 -2.21 4.20 7.39
CA LEU A 12 -3.14 5.24 7.83
C LEU A 12 -2.72 5.88 9.16
N ALA A 13 -2.22 5.10 10.12
CA ALA A 13 -1.74 5.60 11.40
C ALA A 13 -0.50 6.49 11.25
N TYR A 14 0.49 6.04 10.45
CA TYR A 14 1.68 6.83 10.10
C TYR A 14 1.30 8.13 9.39
N ARG A 15 0.43 8.05 8.39
CA ARG A 15 -0.08 9.22 7.67
C ARG A 15 -0.75 10.22 8.63
N ALA A 16 -1.59 9.74 9.55
CA ALA A 16 -2.27 10.58 10.52
C ALA A 16 -1.28 11.26 11.49
N HIS A 17 -0.29 10.52 11.98
CA HIS A 17 0.75 11.04 12.87
C HIS A 17 1.55 12.17 12.19
N PHE A 18 2.10 11.90 11.01
CA PHE A 18 2.95 12.87 10.30
C PHE A 18 2.18 14.06 9.73
N ALA A 19 0.89 13.90 9.41
CA ALA A 19 0.06 15.03 8.98
C ALA A 19 -0.07 16.13 10.05
N LEU A 20 0.05 15.77 11.33
CA LEU A 20 -0.10 16.66 12.48
C LEU A 20 1.19 16.86 13.27
N ILE A 21 2.34 16.38 12.79
CA ILE A 21 3.61 16.46 13.55
C ILE A 21 4.03 17.89 13.89
N ARG A 22 3.67 18.88 13.05
CA ARG A 22 3.93 20.31 13.30
C ARG A 22 2.91 20.99 14.21
N SER A 23 1.79 20.34 14.46
CA SER A 23 0.73 20.83 15.36
C SER A 23 0.06 19.64 16.05
N PRO A 24 0.79 18.94 16.94
CA PRO A 24 0.29 17.70 17.52
C PRO A 24 -0.91 17.98 18.43
N ILE A 25 -1.86 17.06 18.43
CA ILE A 25 -3.05 17.14 19.28
C ILE A 25 -2.78 16.32 20.52
N TYR A 26 -2.97 16.91 21.70
CA TYR A 26 -2.81 16.24 22.98
C TYR A 26 -4.13 16.19 23.74
N THR A 27 -4.33 15.11 24.49
CA THR A 27 -5.42 15.02 25.47
C THR A 27 -5.13 15.89 26.70
N SER A 28 -6.14 16.12 27.55
CA SER A 28 -5.97 16.83 28.83
C SER A 28 -4.97 16.16 29.80
N LYS A 29 -4.62 14.89 29.56
CA LYS A 29 -3.62 14.14 30.31
C LYS A 29 -2.23 14.16 29.68
N GLY A 30 -2.01 14.97 28.64
CA GLY A 30 -0.71 15.11 27.96
C GLY A 30 -0.35 13.98 26.98
N VAL A 31 -1.28 13.07 26.69
CA VAL A 31 -1.04 11.97 25.71
C VAL A 31 -1.25 12.49 24.29
N ASN A 32 -0.28 12.25 23.40
CA ASN A 32 -0.39 12.58 21.98
C ASN A 32 -1.50 11.73 21.32
N SER A 33 -2.52 12.39 20.79
CA SER A 33 -3.68 11.78 20.14
C SER A 33 -3.74 12.07 18.64
N SER A 34 -2.67 12.58 18.03
CA SER A 34 -2.63 12.99 16.63
C SER A 34 -2.95 11.85 15.67
N ALA A 35 -2.30 10.69 15.85
CA ALA A 35 -2.53 9.50 15.03
C ALA A 35 -3.97 9.00 15.19
N LEU A 36 -4.47 8.93 16.44
CA LEU A 36 -5.83 8.49 16.74
C LEU A 36 -6.87 9.42 16.11
N TYR A 37 -6.69 10.73 16.20
CA TYR A 37 -7.59 11.72 15.60
C TYR A 37 -7.66 11.59 14.08
N GLY A 38 -6.52 11.57 13.39
CA GLY A 38 -6.50 11.45 11.93
C GLY A 38 -7.03 10.11 11.43
N PHE A 39 -6.75 9.03 12.15
CA PHE A 39 -7.29 7.70 11.85
C PHE A 39 -8.81 7.65 12.03
N THR A 40 -9.32 8.21 13.13
CA THR A 40 -10.77 8.33 13.38
C THR A 40 -11.48 9.10 12.28
N ASN A 41 -10.93 10.24 11.85
CA ASN A 41 -11.51 11.04 10.77
C ASN A 41 -11.57 10.28 9.44
N THR A 42 -10.58 9.44 9.16
CA THR A 42 -10.58 8.60 7.95
C THR A 42 -11.70 7.57 8.02
N ILE A 43 -11.86 6.88 9.15
CA ILE A 43 -12.98 5.94 9.37
C ILE A 43 -14.32 6.65 9.21
N LEU A 44 -14.52 7.78 9.89
CA LEU A 44 -15.78 8.54 9.82
C LEU A 44 -16.09 8.99 8.39
N THR A 45 -15.08 9.48 7.67
CA THR A 45 -15.24 9.89 6.26
C THR A 45 -15.74 8.73 5.41
N ILE A 46 -15.16 7.53 5.57
CA ILE A 46 -15.57 6.33 4.83
C ILE A 46 -17.01 5.94 5.22
N LEU A 47 -17.32 5.86 6.52
CA LEU A 47 -18.64 5.47 7.00
C LEU A 47 -19.75 6.41 6.50
N GLU A 48 -19.50 7.73 6.54
CA GLU A 48 -20.50 8.76 6.20
C GLU A 48 -20.64 8.95 4.68
N SER A 49 -19.51 9.04 3.98
CA SER A 49 -19.49 9.41 2.56
C SER A 49 -19.62 8.20 1.64
N GLU A 50 -19.03 7.06 2.02
CA GLU A 50 -18.99 5.87 1.17
C GLU A 50 -20.03 4.82 1.56
N LYS A 51 -20.54 4.85 2.80
CA LYS A 51 -21.57 3.91 3.27
C LYS A 51 -21.20 2.45 2.94
N PRO A 52 -20.05 1.96 3.41
CA PRO A 52 -19.57 0.62 3.10
C PRO A 52 -20.55 -0.44 3.60
N THR A 53 -20.67 -1.56 2.89
CA THR A 53 -21.39 -2.73 3.42
C THR A 53 -20.48 -3.60 4.28
N HIS A 54 -19.19 -3.63 3.95
CA HIS A 54 -18.16 -4.36 4.69
C HIS A 54 -16.94 -3.47 4.88
N LEU A 55 -16.33 -3.53 6.06
CA LEU A 55 -15.14 -2.77 6.38
C LEU A 55 -14.26 -3.54 7.36
N ALA A 56 -12.97 -3.63 7.08
CA ALA A 56 -11.97 -4.25 7.95
C ALA A 56 -10.65 -3.46 7.93
N VAL A 57 -9.85 -3.61 8.97
CA VAL A 57 -8.51 -2.98 9.07
C VAL A 57 -7.46 -4.07 9.26
N ALA A 58 -6.47 -4.12 8.38
CA ALA A 58 -5.31 -4.99 8.52
C ALA A 58 -4.16 -4.26 9.23
N PHE A 59 -3.43 -4.96 10.09
CA PHE A 59 -2.20 -4.47 10.72
C PHE A 59 -1.09 -5.49 10.57
N ASP A 60 0.13 -4.98 10.42
CA ASP A 60 1.34 -5.80 10.47
C ASP A 60 1.56 -6.37 11.87
N THR A 61 2.08 -7.60 11.91
CA THR A 61 2.58 -8.22 13.13
C THR A 61 4.09 -7.97 13.27
N ARG A 62 4.66 -8.32 14.43
CA ARG A 62 6.12 -8.27 14.63
C ARG A 62 6.83 -9.52 14.09
N ALA A 63 6.08 -10.52 13.63
CA ALA A 63 6.65 -11.76 13.14
C ALA A 63 7.39 -11.52 11.81
N PRO A 64 8.59 -12.08 11.60
CA PRO A 64 9.26 -11.99 10.33
C PRO A 64 8.46 -12.71 9.24
N THR A 65 8.46 -12.15 8.04
CA THR A 65 7.77 -12.70 6.88
C THR A 65 8.73 -13.46 5.95
N PRO A 66 8.25 -14.26 4.99
CA PRO A 66 9.10 -14.92 4.00
C PRO A 66 10.02 -13.95 3.24
N ARG A 67 9.59 -12.68 3.03
CA ARG A 67 10.42 -11.64 2.39
C ARG A 67 11.74 -11.41 3.13
N HIS A 68 11.70 -11.42 4.47
CA HIS A 68 12.90 -11.26 5.32
C HIS A 68 13.85 -12.46 5.21
N GLN A 69 13.37 -13.64 4.83
CA GLN A 69 14.20 -14.82 4.62
C GLN A 69 14.87 -14.79 3.23
N ILE A 70 14.12 -14.37 2.20
CA ILE A 70 14.61 -14.26 0.82
C ILE A 70 15.62 -13.12 0.70
N TYR A 71 15.34 -11.97 1.31
CA TYR A 71 16.18 -10.79 1.26
C TYR A 71 16.31 -10.18 2.67
N PRO A 72 17.37 -10.53 3.43
CA PRO A 72 17.54 -10.07 4.81
C PRO A 72 17.63 -8.54 5.00
N ALA A 73 17.96 -7.80 3.94
CA ALA A 73 17.99 -6.35 3.97
C ALA A 73 16.63 -5.70 3.68
N TYR A 74 15.57 -6.48 3.46
CA TYR A 74 14.20 -5.98 3.26
C TYR A 74 13.77 -5.11 4.44
N LYS A 75 13.30 -3.88 4.16
CA LYS A 75 12.90 -2.87 5.15
C LYS A 75 13.96 -2.52 6.21
N ALA A 76 15.23 -2.93 6.04
CA ALA A 76 16.28 -2.74 7.04
C ALA A 76 16.65 -1.27 7.29
N ASN A 77 16.39 -0.40 6.31
CA ASN A 77 16.61 1.05 6.43
C ASN A 77 15.40 1.82 6.95
N ARG A 78 14.29 1.15 7.31
CA ARG A 78 13.14 1.84 7.90
C ARG A 78 13.51 2.35 9.28
N GLU A 79 13.27 3.63 9.51
CA GLU A 79 13.42 4.23 10.84
C GLU A 79 12.51 3.51 11.84
N GLU A 80 12.97 3.41 13.08
CA GLU A 80 12.14 2.88 14.16
C GLU A 80 10.84 3.69 14.26
N MET A 81 9.74 2.98 14.53
CA MET A 81 8.45 3.62 14.73
C MET A 81 8.54 4.68 15.83
N PRO A 82 8.07 5.93 15.59
CA PRO A 82 8.06 6.96 16.63
C PRO A 82 7.34 6.49 17.89
N GLU A 83 7.90 6.76 19.07
CA GLU A 83 7.37 6.30 20.36
C GLU A 83 5.90 6.71 20.55
N ASP A 84 5.56 7.94 20.20
CA ASP A 84 4.18 8.46 20.22
C ASP A 84 3.22 7.64 19.34
N LEU A 85 3.68 7.18 18.18
CA LEU A 85 2.87 6.36 17.29
C LEU A 85 2.73 4.94 17.86
N ALA A 86 3.80 4.36 18.38
CA ALA A 86 3.78 3.07 19.07
C ALA A 86 2.79 3.07 20.24
N ALA A 87 2.79 4.14 21.05
CA ALA A 87 1.87 4.34 22.15
C ALA A 87 0.40 4.55 21.70
N ALA A 88 0.19 5.07 20.48
CA ALA A 88 -1.14 5.27 19.92
C ALA A 88 -1.78 3.99 19.38
N LEU A 89 -1.00 3.01 18.89
CA LEU A 89 -1.51 1.78 18.26
C LEU A 89 -2.52 1.00 19.12
N PRO A 90 -2.29 0.76 20.43
CA PRO A 90 -3.30 0.10 21.28
C PRO A 90 -4.63 0.87 21.33
N SER A 91 -4.57 2.21 21.31
CA SER A 91 -5.77 3.04 21.30
C SER A 91 -6.48 3.01 19.94
N ILE A 92 -5.74 2.95 18.82
CA ILE A 92 -6.30 2.76 17.48
C ILE A 92 -7.01 1.41 17.38
N LYS A 93 -6.39 0.31 17.84
CA LYS A 93 -7.05 -1.00 17.87
C LYS A 93 -8.30 -1.00 18.78
N ARG A 94 -8.24 -0.32 19.93
CA ARG A 94 -9.42 -0.15 20.80
C ARG A 94 -10.53 0.63 20.10
N LEU A 95 -10.19 1.65 19.32
CA LEU A 95 -11.13 2.43 18.52
C LEU A 95 -11.82 1.54 17.48
N CYS A 96 -11.08 0.76 16.69
CA CYS A 96 -11.67 -0.17 15.71
C CYS A 96 -12.67 -1.12 16.38
N LYS A 97 -12.32 -1.69 17.54
CA LYS A 97 -13.23 -2.54 18.33
C LYS A 97 -14.49 -1.78 18.78
N ALA A 98 -14.37 -0.52 19.17
CA ALA A 98 -15.51 0.31 19.58
C ALA A 98 -16.47 0.59 18.41
N PHE A 99 -15.94 0.78 17.20
CA PHE A 99 -16.73 0.87 15.96
C PHE A 99 -17.24 -0.50 15.46
N ARG A 100 -16.90 -1.61 16.14
CA ARG A 100 -17.17 -2.99 15.70
C ARG A 100 -16.56 -3.32 14.34
N ILE A 101 -15.41 -2.72 14.04
CA ILE A 101 -14.63 -2.98 12.84
C ILE A 101 -13.67 -4.15 13.13
N PRO A 102 -13.74 -5.26 12.35
CA PRO A 102 -12.77 -6.34 12.44
C PRO A 102 -11.34 -5.84 12.24
N ILE A 103 -10.44 -6.34 13.10
CA ILE A 103 -8.99 -6.17 12.98
C ILE A 103 -8.43 -7.48 12.45
N LEU A 104 -7.67 -7.41 11.37
CA LEU A 104 -7.07 -8.55 10.69
C LEU A 104 -5.56 -8.52 10.92
N GLU A 105 -5.03 -9.57 11.52
CA GLU A 105 -3.60 -9.74 11.79
C GLU A 105 -3.27 -11.22 11.65
N LEU A 106 -2.15 -11.54 11.01
CA LEU A 106 -1.70 -12.91 10.85
C LEU A 106 -0.17 -12.94 10.90
N ASP A 107 0.39 -13.72 11.82
CA ASP A 107 1.83 -13.89 11.94
C ASP A 107 2.41 -14.49 10.65
N GLY A 108 3.54 -13.96 10.20
CA GLY A 108 4.23 -14.39 8.97
C GLY A 108 3.73 -13.69 7.69
N TYR A 109 2.68 -12.88 7.78
CA TYR A 109 2.15 -12.09 6.66
C TYR A 109 2.03 -10.62 7.04
N GLU A 110 2.22 -9.76 6.05
CA GLU A 110 2.07 -8.30 6.20
C GLU A 110 0.63 -7.86 5.90
N ALA A 111 0.29 -6.62 6.25
CA ALA A 111 -1.06 -6.10 6.04
C ALA A 111 -1.46 -6.09 4.56
N ASP A 112 -0.50 -5.85 3.67
CA ASP A 112 -0.67 -5.91 2.21
C ASP A 112 -1.01 -7.33 1.72
N ASP A 113 -0.38 -8.37 2.25
CA ASP A 113 -0.66 -9.77 1.94
C ASP A 113 -2.10 -10.15 2.33
N ILE A 114 -2.53 -9.71 3.52
CA ILE A 114 -3.90 -9.95 4.02
C ILE A 114 -4.91 -9.25 3.12
N ILE A 115 -4.70 -7.96 2.83
CA ILE A 115 -5.61 -7.18 1.98
C ILE A 115 -5.64 -7.77 0.57
N GLY A 116 -4.47 -8.07 -0.02
CA GLY A 116 -4.39 -8.66 -1.35
C GLY A 116 -5.11 -10.00 -1.45
N THR A 117 -4.96 -10.85 -0.44
CA THR A 117 -5.67 -12.13 -0.35
C THR A 117 -7.19 -11.92 -0.34
N LEU A 118 -7.70 -11.00 0.49
CA LEU A 118 -9.13 -10.71 0.59
C LEU A 118 -9.67 -10.05 -0.68
N THR A 119 -8.92 -9.15 -1.29
CA THR A 119 -9.26 -8.53 -2.58
C THR A 119 -9.44 -9.61 -3.66
N SER A 120 -8.47 -10.53 -3.81
CA SER A 120 -8.58 -11.60 -4.79
C SER A 120 -9.72 -12.58 -4.49
N GLN A 121 -10.07 -12.82 -3.22
CA GLN A 121 -11.23 -13.62 -2.86
C GLN A 121 -12.54 -12.90 -3.22
N ALA A 122 -12.66 -11.63 -2.86
CA ALA A 122 -13.83 -10.81 -3.15
C ALA A 122 -14.10 -10.68 -4.66
N GLU A 123 -13.04 -10.55 -5.45
CA GLU A 123 -13.14 -10.52 -6.92
C GLU A 123 -13.67 -11.84 -7.49
N LYS A 124 -13.20 -12.99 -6.97
CA LYS A 124 -13.69 -14.32 -7.36
C LYS A 124 -15.16 -14.53 -7.01
N GLU A 125 -15.63 -13.95 -5.92
CA GLU A 125 -17.05 -14.00 -5.55
C GLU A 125 -17.93 -13.15 -6.49
N GLY A 126 -17.36 -12.16 -7.18
CA GLY A 126 -18.03 -11.38 -8.22
C GLY A 126 -19.19 -10.50 -7.73
N CYS A 127 -19.35 -10.36 -6.42
CA CYS A 127 -20.42 -9.55 -5.82
C CYS A 127 -19.92 -8.30 -5.08
N PHE A 128 -18.60 -8.07 -5.07
CA PHE A 128 -17.95 -6.98 -4.37
C PHE A 128 -17.37 -5.91 -5.30
N GLU A 129 -17.44 -4.67 -4.85
CA GLU A 129 -16.61 -3.56 -5.30
C GLU A 129 -15.65 -3.24 -4.14
N THR A 130 -14.36 -3.49 -4.35
CA THR A 130 -13.32 -3.47 -3.31
C THR A 130 -12.53 -2.16 -3.36
N PHE A 131 -12.40 -1.53 -2.21
CA PHE A 131 -11.67 -0.28 -2.00
C PHE A 131 -10.50 -0.54 -1.05
N MET A 132 -9.28 -0.59 -1.60
CA MET A 132 -8.05 -0.75 -0.82
C MET A 132 -7.61 0.62 -0.31
N VAL A 133 -7.80 0.87 0.98
CA VAL A 133 -7.56 2.17 1.61
C VAL A 133 -6.10 2.27 2.05
N THR A 134 -5.23 2.70 1.13
CA THR A 134 -3.78 2.82 1.36
C THR A 134 -3.13 3.82 0.40
N PRO A 135 -2.12 4.60 0.85
CA PRO A 135 -1.27 5.37 -0.04
C PRO A 135 -0.24 4.52 -0.79
N ASP A 136 -0.02 3.27 -0.35
CA ASP A 136 1.04 2.39 -0.84
C ASP A 136 0.81 2.00 -2.30
N LYS A 137 1.82 2.26 -3.12
CA LYS A 137 1.76 2.06 -4.57
C LYS A 137 1.80 0.57 -4.95
N ASP A 138 2.27 -0.30 -4.07
CA ASP A 138 2.45 -1.73 -4.36
C ASP A 138 1.09 -2.41 -4.59
N PHE A 139 0.03 -1.89 -3.99
CA PHE A 139 -1.36 -2.31 -4.21
C PHE A 139 -1.87 -2.02 -5.62
N GLY A 140 -1.17 -1.21 -6.40
CA GLY A 140 -1.51 -0.93 -7.79
C GLY A 140 -1.66 -2.20 -8.63
N GLN A 141 -0.89 -3.24 -8.31
CA GLN A 141 -0.95 -4.54 -8.98
C GLN A 141 -2.31 -5.25 -8.87
N LEU A 142 -3.12 -4.90 -7.86
CA LEU A 142 -4.40 -5.54 -7.56
C LEU A 142 -5.61 -4.76 -8.12
N VAL A 143 -5.38 -3.59 -8.73
CA VAL A 143 -6.46 -2.77 -9.30
C VAL A 143 -7.10 -3.50 -10.47
N SER A 144 -8.42 -3.53 -10.53
CA SER A 144 -9.19 -4.16 -11.60
C SER A 144 -10.46 -3.37 -11.90
N GLU A 145 -11.38 -3.94 -12.68
CA GLU A 145 -12.70 -3.33 -12.91
C GLU A 145 -13.53 -3.21 -11.61
N HIS A 146 -13.27 -4.09 -10.63
CA HIS A 146 -14.03 -4.15 -9.38
C HIS A 146 -13.16 -3.94 -8.14
N CYS A 147 -11.90 -3.55 -8.33
CA CYS A 147 -11.00 -3.20 -7.24
C CYS A 147 -10.26 -1.90 -7.55
N VAL A 148 -10.31 -0.94 -6.63
CA VAL A 148 -9.64 0.36 -6.77
C VAL A 148 -8.84 0.69 -5.52
N MET A 149 -7.78 1.50 -5.68
CA MET A 149 -7.11 2.10 -4.54
C MET A 149 -7.84 3.35 -4.09
N TRP A 150 -8.02 3.50 -2.78
CA TRP A 150 -8.66 4.65 -2.16
C TRP A 150 -7.64 5.37 -1.27
N LYS A 151 -7.31 6.61 -1.62
CA LYS A 151 -6.34 7.42 -0.90
C LYS A 151 -7.05 8.53 -0.14
N PRO A 152 -6.93 8.60 1.20
CA PRO A 152 -7.57 9.67 1.94
C PRO A 152 -6.99 11.04 1.53
N GLY A 153 -7.87 12.02 1.35
CA GLY A 153 -7.52 13.39 0.95
C GLY A 153 -6.64 14.11 1.98
N ARG A 154 -5.73 14.98 1.51
CA ARG A 154 -4.80 15.75 2.34
C ARG A 154 -5.27 17.20 2.52
N LYS A 155 -5.22 17.73 3.74
CA LYS A 155 -5.42 19.17 4.05
C LYS A 155 -6.70 19.78 3.42
N GLY A 156 -7.84 19.09 3.55
CA GLY A 156 -9.13 19.56 3.02
C GLY A 156 -9.35 19.30 1.53
N LYS A 157 -8.42 18.64 0.84
CA LYS A 157 -8.67 18.08 -0.50
C LYS A 157 -9.54 16.83 -0.41
N GLU A 158 -10.27 16.57 -1.48
CA GLU A 158 -11.04 15.34 -1.65
C GLU A 158 -10.12 14.11 -1.68
N ARG A 159 -10.73 12.95 -1.46
CA ARG A 159 -10.10 11.65 -1.63
C ARG A 159 -9.69 11.44 -3.08
N GLU A 160 -8.65 10.65 -3.28
CA GLU A 160 -8.18 10.23 -4.59
C GLU A 160 -8.54 8.75 -4.78
N ILE A 161 -9.12 8.43 -5.93
CA ILE A 161 -9.39 7.05 -6.37
C ILE A 161 -8.43 6.75 -7.51
N ILE A 162 -7.72 5.63 -7.41
CA ILE A 162 -6.93 5.10 -8.52
C ILE A 162 -7.65 3.85 -9.01
N ASP A 163 -8.42 4.04 -10.07
CA ASP A 163 -9.04 2.98 -10.84
C ASP A 163 -8.09 2.52 -11.97
N LEU A 164 -8.56 1.57 -12.78
CA LEU A 164 -7.74 0.98 -13.84
C LEU A 164 -7.25 2.04 -14.86
N PRO A 165 -8.09 2.93 -15.43
CA PRO A 165 -7.62 4.01 -16.29
C PRO A 165 -6.57 4.92 -15.63
N ALA A 166 -6.81 5.38 -14.40
CA ALA A 166 -5.88 6.24 -13.68
C ALA A 166 -4.55 5.53 -13.40
N LEU A 167 -4.59 4.22 -13.07
CA LEU A 167 -3.38 3.42 -12.87
C LEU A 167 -2.57 3.29 -14.15
N LYS A 168 -3.22 2.96 -15.27
CA LYS A 168 -2.56 2.83 -16.59
C LYS A 168 -1.88 4.13 -16.99
N GLU A 169 -2.52 5.27 -16.79
CA GLU A 169 -1.93 6.58 -17.06
C GLU A 169 -0.73 6.87 -16.14
N LEU A 170 -0.90 6.64 -14.83
CA LEU A 170 0.13 6.88 -13.81
C LEU A 170 1.40 6.06 -14.07
N TRP A 171 1.24 4.79 -14.45
CA TRP A 171 2.35 3.86 -14.61
C TRP A 171 2.79 3.67 -16.07
N GLN A 172 2.04 4.17 -17.04
CA GLN A 172 2.27 3.94 -18.48
C GLN A 172 2.30 2.45 -18.83
N ILE A 173 1.27 1.73 -18.35
CA ILE A 173 1.13 0.27 -18.47
C ILE A 173 -0.19 -0.11 -19.12
N GLU A 174 -0.22 -1.32 -19.67
CA GLU A 174 -1.42 -1.92 -20.24
C GLU A 174 -2.17 -2.78 -19.24
N ASN A 175 -1.47 -3.46 -18.34
CA ASN A 175 -2.05 -4.35 -17.32
C ASN A 175 -1.51 -4.04 -15.92
N PRO A 176 -2.34 -4.15 -14.85
CA PRO A 176 -1.93 -3.85 -13.47
C PRO A 176 -0.72 -4.64 -12.96
N ASP A 177 -0.57 -5.90 -13.35
CA ASP A 177 0.57 -6.75 -12.98
C ASP A 177 1.92 -6.17 -13.43
N GLN A 178 1.93 -5.32 -14.46
CA GLN A 178 3.14 -4.62 -14.89
C GLN A 178 3.66 -3.61 -13.85
N VAL A 179 2.87 -3.24 -12.84
CA VAL A 179 3.35 -2.41 -11.71
C VAL A 179 4.49 -3.11 -10.98
N ILE A 180 4.38 -4.40 -10.68
CA ILE A 180 5.43 -5.14 -9.96
C ILE A 180 6.68 -5.33 -10.81
N ASP A 181 6.53 -5.48 -12.13
CA ASP A 181 7.66 -5.54 -13.06
C ASP A 181 8.45 -4.21 -13.06
N ILE A 182 7.74 -3.08 -13.12
CA ILE A 182 8.37 -1.75 -13.03
C ILE A 182 9.10 -1.60 -11.70
N LEU A 183 8.44 -1.93 -10.58
CA LEU A 183 9.02 -1.84 -9.24
C LEU A 183 10.24 -2.76 -9.08
N GLY A 184 10.20 -3.98 -9.62
CA GLY A 184 11.32 -4.90 -9.61
C GLY A 184 12.54 -4.35 -10.35
N LEU A 185 12.33 -3.65 -11.47
CA LEU A 185 13.40 -3.00 -12.24
C LEU A 185 13.95 -1.75 -11.56
N MET A 186 13.08 -0.85 -11.06
CA MET A 186 13.52 0.43 -10.50
C MET A 186 13.93 0.36 -9.03
N GLY A 187 13.52 -0.70 -8.33
CA GLY A 187 13.67 -0.85 -6.90
C GLY A 187 12.66 -0.03 -6.08
N ASP A 188 12.76 -0.17 -4.76
CA ASP A 188 12.02 0.62 -3.80
C ASP A 188 12.89 0.99 -2.60
N ALA A 189 13.25 2.27 -2.50
CA ALA A 189 14.03 2.77 -1.39
C ALA A 189 13.32 2.63 -0.03
N SER A 190 11.99 2.72 0.00
CA SER A 190 11.17 2.63 1.23
C SER A 190 11.22 1.22 1.84
N ASP A 191 11.38 0.22 0.98
CA ASP A 191 11.49 -1.20 1.31
C ASP A 191 12.92 -1.74 1.21
N ASN A 192 13.88 -0.85 0.92
CA ASN A 192 15.29 -1.17 0.70
C ASN A 192 15.53 -2.20 -0.42
N ILE A 193 14.66 -2.22 -1.42
CA ILE A 193 14.80 -3.04 -2.63
C ILE A 193 15.68 -2.26 -3.63
N PRO A 194 16.86 -2.76 -4.02
CA PRO A 194 17.82 -1.98 -4.80
C PRO A 194 17.41 -1.77 -6.25
N GLY A 195 16.60 -2.68 -6.82
CA GLY A 195 16.32 -2.72 -8.25
C GLY A 195 17.56 -3.01 -9.09
N VAL A 196 17.46 -2.76 -10.39
CA VAL A 196 18.57 -2.90 -11.34
C VAL A 196 19.41 -1.61 -11.33
N PRO A 197 20.72 -1.66 -11.04
CA PRO A 197 21.56 -0.48 -10.91
C PRO A 197 21.46 0.48 -12.11
N GLY A 198 21.00 1.70 -11.85
CA GLY A 198 20.87 2.75 -12.86
C GLY A 198 19.71 2.56 -13.85
N VAL A 199 18.75 1.68 -13.53
CA VAL A 199 17.41 1.66 -14.11
C VAL A 199 16.49 2.41 -13.15
N GLY A 200 16.12 3.64 -13.51
CA GLY A 200 15.12 4.41 -12.76
C GLY A 200 13.71 4.22 -13.33
N GLU A 201 12.71 4.81 -12.68
CA GLU A 201 11.28 4.71 -13.06
C GLU A 201 11.03 4.91 -14.56
N LYS A 202 11.60 5.96 -15.17
CA LYS A 202 11.42 6.24 -16.60
C LYS A 202 11.96 5.12 -17.50
N THR A 203 13.10 4.55 -17.14
CA THR A 203 13.73 3.47 -17.90
C THR A 203 12.97 2.16 -17.69
N ALA A 204 12.55 1.87 -16.46
CA ALA A 204 11.72 0.71 -16.14
C ALA A 204 10.40 0.74 -16.93
N LYS A 205 9.66 1.86 -16.89
CA LYS A 205 8.43 2.07 -17.68
C LYS A 205 8.65 1.83 -19.16
N LYS A 206 9.73 2.37 -19.74
CA LYS A 206 10.07 2.16 -21.14
C LYS A 206 10.33 0.69 -21.46
N LEU A 207 11.09 -0.01 -20.63
CA LEU A 207 11.40 -1.42 -20.83
C LEU A 207 10.14 -2.28 -20.76
N ILE A 208 9.26 -2.03 -19.79
CA ILE A 208 8.01 -2.77 -19.63
C ILE A 208 7.00 -2.44 -20.74
N ALA A 209 6.95 -1.19 -21.22
CA ALA A 209 6.16 -0.84 -22.40
C ALA A 209 6.65 -1.56 -23.68
N GLU A 210 7.95 -1.81 -23.80
CA GLU A 210 8.55 -2.47 -24.97
C GLU A 210 8.43 -4.01 -24.89
N TRP A 211 8.69 -4.59 -23.73
CA TRP A 211 8.84 -6.04 -23.57
C TRP A 211 7.66 -6.72 -22.87
N GLY A 212 6.83 -5.95 -22.17
CA GLY A 212 5.65 -6.45 -21.46
C GLY A 212 5.91 -6.87 -20.01
N SER A 213 6.99 -7.60 -19.73
CA SER A 213 7.31 -8.10 -18.38
C SER A 213 8.81 -8.24 -18.15
N VAL A 214 9.25 -8.38 -16.90
CA VAL A 214 10.66 -8.68 -16.56
C VAL A 214 11.10 -10.02 -17.14
N ASP A 215 10.26 -11.05 -17.09
CA ASP A 215 10.57 -12.36 -17.65
C ASP A 215 10.93 -12.28 -19.14
N ARG A 216 10.15 -11.53 -19.92
CA ARG A 216 10.43 -11.33 -21.36
C ARG A 216 11.72 -10.55 -21.60
N ILE A 217 12.07 -9.62 -20.72
CA ILE A 217 13.34 -8.91 -20.80
C ILE A 217 14.50 -9.89 -20.58
N LEU A 218 14.40 -10.76 -19.58
CA LEU A 218 15.42 -11.77 -19.26
C LEU A 218 15.56 -12.84 -20.36
N GLU A 219 14.46 -13.23 -20.99
CA GLU A 219 14.48 -14.15 -22.14
C GLU A 219 15.12 -13.54 -23.40
N ASN A 220 15.21 -12.20 -23.48
CA ASN A 220 15.65 -11.48 -24.67
C ASN A 220 16.83 -10.53 -24.38
N THR A 221 17.68 -10.87 -23.41
CA THR A 221 18.83 -10.04 -23.02
C THR A 221 19.75 -9.72 -24.19
N ASP A 222 19.90 -10.62 -25.17
CA ASP A 222 20.71 -10.42 -26.38
C ASP A 222 20.23 -9.27 -27.28
N SER A 223 18.95 -8.92 -27.20
CA SER A 223 18.34 -7.83 -27.97
C SER A 223 18.44 -6.48 -27.25
N LEU A 224 18.82 -6.47 -25.97
CA LEU A 224 19.04 -5.24 -25.21
C LEU A 224 20.33 -4.55 -25.70
N LYS A 225 20.32 -3.22 -25.71
CA LYS A 225 21.44 -2.42 -26.25
C LYS A 225 22.27 -1.78 -25.14
N GLY A 226 23.59 -1.89 -25.28
CA GLY A 226 24.58 -1.15 -24.51
C GLY A 226 24.52 -1.43 -23.00
N LYS A 227 24.73 -0.39 -22.18
CA LYS A 227 24.85 -0.52 -20.71
C LYS A 227 23.63 -1.14 -20.02
N ILE A 228 22.44 -1.12 -20.64
CA ILE A 228 21.24 -1.72 -20.05
C ILE A 228 21.34 -3.25 -20.06
N GLN A 229 21.85 -3.83 -21.15
CA GLN A 229 22.10 -5.26 -21.25
C GLN A 229 23.08 -5.73 -20.16
N GLU A 230 24.21 -5.03 -20.03
CA GLU A 230 25.26 -5.32 -19.04
C GLU A 230 24.79 -5.26 -17.57
N ARG A 231 23.66 -4.57 -17.30
CA ARG A 231 23.13 -4.40 -15.94
C ARG A 231 22.05 -5.42 -15.59
N ILE A 232 21.41 -5.99 -16.61
CA ILE A 232 20.32 -6.97 -16.46
C ILE A 232 20.86 -8.39 -16.41
N ILE A 233 21.96 -8.65 -17.13
CA ILE A 233 22.77 -9.90 -17.02
C ILE A 233 23.58 -9.86 -15.72
#